data_AF-A0A519MXD6-F1
#
_entry.id   AF-A0A519MXD6-F1
#
_cell.length_a   1.000
_cell.length_b   1.000
_cell.length_c   1.000
_cell.angle_alpha   90.00
_cell.angle_beta   90.00
_cell.angle_gamma   90.00
#
_symmetry.space_group_name_H-M   'P 1'
#
loop_
_entity.id
_entity.type
_entity.pdbx_description
1 polymer ?
#
loop_
_entity_poly.entity_id
_entity_poly.type
_entity_poly.pdbx_seq_one_letter_code
_entity_poly.pdbx_strand_id
1 'polypeptide(L)'
;MMIFLAGFGVGIMLIDIWLTDRATAAKSDERDTTLLIAIAIILATIYAIYKYIENAPAVIIDCNSIYFNGKEFKISDIADVSYSGRQKFGLLLLPSEGMKMEFIDGDIKRIFDSFYTNSHLLKQSI
;
A
#
# COMPACT_ATOMS: atom_id res chain seq x y z
N MET A 1 3.69 -0.59 4.35
CA MET A 1 4.20 -1.71 5.17
C MET A 1 4.11 -1.43 6.67
N MET A 2 4.84 -0.45 7.23
CA MET A 2 4.85 -0.19 8.69
C MET A 2 3.47 0.10 9.29
N ILE A 3 2.62 0.88 8.62
CA ILE A 3 1.26 1.17 9.11
C ILE A 3 0.41 -0.10 9.21
N PHE A 4 0.56 -1.04 8.28
CA PHE A 4 -0.18 -2.30 8.30
C PHE A 4 0.29 -3.21 9.44
N LEU A 5 1.60 -3.28 9.68
CA LEU A 5 2.17 -4.00 10.82
C LEU A 5 1.71 -3.40 12.15
N ALA A 6 1.67 -2.06 12.25
CA ALA A 6 1.16 -1.37 13.41
C ALA A 6 -0.33 -1.65 13.65
N GLY A 7 -1.16 -1.58 12.60
CA GLY A 7 -2.60 -1.89 12.69
C GLY A 7 -2.87 -3.34 13.12
N PHE A 8 -2.12 -4.28 12.55
CA PHE A 8 -2.19 -5.69 12.96
C PHE A 8 -1.74 -5.89 14.41
N GLY A 9 -0.65 -5.26 14.83
CA GLY A 9 -0.15 -5.31 16.20
C GLY A 9 -1.13 -4.73 17.22
N VAL A 10 -1.77 -3.59 16.90
CA VAL A 10 -2.84 -3.01 17.74
C VAL A 10 -4.04 -3.95 17.83
N GLY A 11 -4.44 -4.59 16.72
CA GLY A 11 -5.51 -5.59 16.73
C GLY A 11 -5.23 -6.77 17.65
N ILE A 12 -4.01 -7.33 17.59
CA ILE A 12 -3.58 -8.42 18.50
C ILE A 12 -3.56 -7.95 19.96
N MET A 13 -3.00 -6.77 20.22
CA MET A 13 -2.93 -6.22 21.58
C MET A 13 -4.33 -6.06 22.21
N LEU A 14 -5.32 -5.62 21.43
CA LEU A 14 -6.70 -5.52 21.92
C LEU A 14 -7.34 -6.89 22.21
N ILE A 15 -6.97 -7.92 21.44
CA ILE A 15 -7.39 -9.31 21.73
C ILE A 15 -6.74 -9.80 23.02
N ASP A 16 -5.46 -9.51 23.26
CA ASP A 16 -4.76 -9.90 24.49
C ASP A 16 -5.36 -9.21 25.72
N ILE A 17 -5.71 -7.93 25.62
CA ILE A 17 -6.43 -7.20 26.68
C ILE A 17 -7.77 -7.86 26.96
N TRP A 18 -8.54 -8.18 25.91
CA TRP A 18 -9.82 -8.88 26.04
C TRP A 18 -9.70 -10.26 26.73
N LEU A 19 -8.66 -11.03 26.38
CA LEU A 19 -8.37 -12.32 27.00
C LEU A 19 -7.99 -12.18 28.48
N THR A 20 -7.21 -11.15 28.82
CA THR A 20 -6.76 -10.87 30.19
C THR A 20 -7.93 -10.41 31.07
N ASP A 21 -8.80 -9.55 30.55
CA ASP A 21 -10.01 -9.09 31.26
C ASP A 21 -11.02 -10.23 31.50
N ARG A 22 -11.05 -11.23 30.60
CA ARG A 22 -11.83 -12.46 30.80
C ARG A 22 -11.32 -13.28 31.99
N ALA A 23 -10.01 -13.26 32.26
CA ALA A 23 -9.40 -13.98 33.36
C ALA A 23 -9.62 -13.27 34.73
N THR A 24 -9.89 -11.96 34.74
CA THR A 24 -9.97 -11.12 35.95
C THR A 24 -11.40 -10.71 36.35
N ALA A 25 -12.44 -11.23 35.69
CA ALA A 25 -13.87 -10.99 35.98
C ALA A 25 -14.32 -9.52 35.87
N ALA A 26 -13.75 -8.76 34.94
CA ALA A 26 -14.17 -7.38 34.65
C ALA A 26 -15.46 -7.30 33.79
N LYS A 27 -16.18 -6.17 33.90
CA LYS A 27 -17.54 -5.89 33.38
C LYS A 27 -17.82 -6.40 31.95
N SER A 28 -19.01 -6.97 31.76
CA SER A 28 -19.45 -7.66 30.54
C SER A 28 -19.64 -6.78 29.30
N ASP A 29 -20.03 -5.50 29.45
CA ASP A 29 -20.56 -4.70 28.33
C ASP A 29 -19.45 -4.04 27.49
N GLU A 30 -18.43 -3.46 28.15
CA GLU A 30 -17.25 -2.88 27.49
C GLU A 30 -16.35 -3.95 26.85
N ARG A 31 -16.47 -5.19 27.32
CA ARG A 31 -15.68 -6.33 26.83
C ARG A 31 -16.07 -6.73 25.41
N ASP A 32 -17.37 -6.84 25.13
CA ASP A 32 -17.84 -7.30 23.83
C ASP A 32 -17.59 -6.22 22.74
N THR A 33 -17.64 -4.94 23.11
CA THR A 33 -17.27 -3.84 22.21
C THR A 33 -15.77 -3.81 21.87
N THR A 34 -14.89 -4.09 22.83
CA THR A 34 -13.44 -4.18 22.60
C THR A 34 -13.08 -5.26 21.58
N LEU A 35 -13.72 -6.43 21.68
CA LEU A 35 -13.52 -7.52 20.73
C LEU A 35 -13.97 -7.15 19.32
N LEU A 36 -15.14 -6.51 19.19
CA LEU A 36 -15.66 -6.05 17.91
C LEU A 36 -14.73 -5.03 17.24
N ILE A 37 -14.16 -4.10 18.03
CA ILE A 37 -13.17 -3.13 17.55
C ILE A 37 -11.89 -3.83 17.08
N ALA A 38 -11.39 -4.80 17.84
CA ALA A 38 -10.19 -5.56 17.47
C ALA A 38 -10.37 -6.30 16.14
N ILE A 39 -11.51 -6.99 15.97
CA ILE A 39 -11.86 -7.68 14.73
C ILE A 39 -11.98 -6.68 13.57
N ALA A 40 -12.64 -5.54 13.78
CA ALA A 40 -12.78 -4.50 12.76
C ALA A 40 -11.42 -3.94 12.31
N ILE A 41 -10.48 -3.71 13.23
CA ILE A 41 -9.11 -3.25 12.92
C ILE A 41 -8.35 -4.29 12.11
N ILE A 42 -8.45 -5.57 12.47
CA ILE A 42 -7.79 -6.65 11.73
C ILE A 42 -8.35 -6.76 10.31
N LEU A 43 -9.68 -6.76 10.16
CA LEU A 43 -10.33 -6.80 8.84
C LEU A 43 -9.97 -5.58 7.99
N ALA A 44 -9.97 -4.38 8.57
CA ALA A 44 -9.55 -3.16 7.89
C ALA A 44 -8.08 -3.24 7.44
N THR A 45 -7.21 -3.81 8.27
CA THR A 45 -5.79 -4.02 7.95
C THR A 45 -5.63 -5.00 6.78
N ILE A 46 -6.33 -6.14 6.81
CA ILE A 46 -6.32 -7.13 5.72
C ILE A 46 -6.83 -6.51 4.43
N TYR A 47 -7.95 -5.79 4.48
CA TYR A 47 -8.51 -5.12 3.32
C TYR A 47 -7.55 -4.08 2.73
N ALA A 48 -6.88 -3.30 3.59
CA ALA A 48 -5.92 -2.31 3.15
C ALA A 48 -4.66 -2.95 2.53
N ILE A 49 -4.19 -4.09 3.07
CA ILE A 49 -3.10 -4.88 2.45
C ILE A 49 -3.53 -5.42 1.09
N TYR A 50 -4.72 -6.00 0.99
CA TYR A 50 -5.26 -6.51 -0.27
C TYR A 50 -5.34 -5.40 -1.32
N LYS A 51 -5.91 -4.24 -0.98
CA LYS A 51 -5.97 -3.08 -1.87
C LYS A 51 -4.58 -2.54 -2.21
N TYR A 52 -3.64 -2.55 -1.27
CA TYR A 52 -2.26 -2.16 -1.53
C TYR A 52 -1.62 -3.05 -2.61
N ILE A 53 -1.79 -4.38 -2.49
CA ILE A 53 -1.24 -5.34 -3.46
C ILE A 53 -1.93 -5.21 -4.81
N GLU A 54 -3.27 -5.12 -4.82
CA GLU A 54 -4.07 -4.99 -6.06
C GLU A 54 -3.72 -3.72 -6.86
N ASN A 55 -3.39 -2.63 -6.16
CA ASN A 55 -3.07 -1.34 -6.79
C ASN A 55 -1.57 -1.11 -6.99
N ALA A 56 -0.70 -2.06 -6.60
CA ALA A 56 0.74 -1.95 -6.84
C ALA A 56 1.04 -2.29 -8.31
N PRO A 57 1.45 -1.32 -9.15
CA PRO A 57 1.76 -1.61 -10.53
C PRO A 57 2.98 -2.53 -10.65
N ALA A 58 2.88 -3.55 -11.50
CA ALA A 58 4.05 -4.25 -12.01
C ALA A 58 4.68 -3.40 -13.12
N VAL A 59 5.94 -3.00 -12.94
CA VAL A 59 6.67 -2.16 -13.89
C VAL A 59 7.82 -2.96 -14.49
N ILE A 60 7.84 -3.15 -15.80
CA ILE A 60 8.97 -3.75 -16.52
C ILE A 60 9.53 -2.71 -17.47
N ILE A 61 10.84 -2.49 -17.45
CA ILE A 61 11.52 -1.55 -18.34
C ILE A 61 12.42 -2.37 -19.26
N ASP A 62 12.19 -2.26 -20.56
CA ASP A 62 13.03 -2.79 -21.62
C ASP A 62 13.67 -1.61 -22.39
N CYS A 63 14.63 -1.88 -23.27
CA CYS A 63 15.40 -0.85 -23.99
C CYS A 63 14.53 0.11 -24.81
N ASN A 64 13.35 -0.32 -25.26
CA ASN A 64 12.46 0.47 -26.12
C ASN A 64 11.05 0.68 -25.55
N SER A 65 10.67 -0.05 -24.50
CA SER A 65 9.30 -0.08 -23.99
C SER A 65 9.25 -0.19 -22.47
N ILE A 66 8.22 0.40 -21.87
CA ILE A 66 7.88 0.29 -20.44
C ILE A 66 6.52 -0.40 -20.35
N TYR A 67 6.44 -1.46 -19.56
CA TYR A 67 5.19 -2.15 -19.28
C TYR A 67 4.66 -1.77 -17.91
N PHE A 68 3.40 -1.33 -17.86
CA PHE A 68 2.65 -1.10 -16.63
C PHE A 68 1.46 -2.05 -16.56
N ASN A 69 1.46 -2.95 -15.57
CA ASN A 69 0.39 -3.96 -15.40
C ASN A 69 0.07 -4.71 -16.71
N GLY A 70 1.11 -5.06 -17.46
CA GLY A 70 0.99 -5.77 -18.74
C GLY A 70 0.61 -4.90 -19.96
N LYS A 71 0.35 -3.59 -19.78
CA LYS A 71 0.19 -2.66 -20.90
C LYS A 71 1.54 -2.11 -21.32
N GLU A 72 1.86 -2.23 -22.60
CA GLU A 72 3.08 -1.69 -23.19
C GLU A 72 2.95 -0.20 -23.50
N PHE A 73 3.98 0.57 -23.18
CA PHE A 73 4.16 1.96 -23.54
C PHE A 73 5.54 2.14 -24.17
N LYS A 74 5.63 2.72 -25.37
CA LYS A 74 6.94 2.93 -26.00
C LYS A 74 7.66 4.09 -25.33
N ILE A 75 8.98 3.98 -25.19
CA ILE A 75 9.81 5.08 -24.67
C ILE A 75 9.74 6.30 -25.59
N SER A 76 9.57 6.11 -26.89
CA SER A 76 9.36 7.18 -27.88
C SER A 76 8.14 8.04 -27.60
N ASP A 77 7.17 7.52 -26.84
CA ASP A 77 5.89 8.16 -26.61
C ASP A 77 5.89 8.95 -25.29
N ILE A 78 7.02 8.99 -24.58
CA ILE A 78 7.20 9.75 -23.35
C ILE A 78 7.53 11.21 -23.70
N ALA A 79 6.67 12.13 -23.26
CA ALA A 79 6.86 13.56 -23.44
C ALA A 79 7.70 14.18 -22.32
N ASP A 80 7.50 13.76 -21.07
CA ASP A 80 8.24 14.25 -19.90
C ASP A 80 8.41 13.16 -18.83
N VAL A 81 9.57 13.19 -18.17
CA VAL A 81 9.85 12.40 -16.97
C VAL A 81 10.30 13.35 -15.88
N SER A 82 9.45 13.54 -14.88
CA SER A 82 9.71 14.47 -13.79
C SER A 82 9.49 13.84 -12.43
N TYR A 83 10.19 14.37 -11.43
CA TYR A 83 9.97 13.99 -10.05
C TYR A 83 8.60 14.51 -9.59
N SER A 84 7.71 13.62 -9.14
CA SER A 84 6.33 14.01 -8.78
C SER A 84 6.23 14.73 -7.44
N GLY A 85 7.31 14.76 -6.65
CA GLY A 85 7.26 15.12 -5.25
C GLY A 85 6.44 14.14 -4.42
N ARG A 86 6.13 14.54 -3.17
CA ARG A 86 5.28 13.78 -2.25
C ARG A 86 3.82 13.85 -2.67
N GLN A 87 3.30 12.77 -3.26
CA GLN A 87 1.92 12.68 -3.71
C GLN A 87 1.18 11.55 -2.96
N LYS A 88 -0.12 11.73 -2.70
CA LYS A 88 -0.94 10.68 -2.09
C LYS A 88 -1.26 9.61 -3.14
N PHE A 89 -1.14 8.34 -2.78
CA PHE A 89 -1.51 7.21 -3.65
C PHE A 89 -2.69 6.44 -3.07
N GLY A 90 -3.84 6.52 -3.74
CA GLY A 90 -5.06 5.79 -3.34
C GLY A 90 -5.50 6.08 -1.91
N LEU A 91 -5.75 5.01 -1.14
CA LEU A 91 -6.27 5.07 0.24
C LEU A 91 -5.19 5.32 1.30
N LEU A 92 -3.93 5.54 0.90
CA LEU A 92 -2.83 5.67 1.83
C LEU A 92 -2.69 7.12 2.25
N LEU A 93 -2.82 7.34 3.56
CA LEU A 93 -2.76 8.66 4.17
C LEU A 93 -1.37 9.30 4.06
N LEU A 94 -0.31 8.49 3.94
CA LEU A 94 1.05 8.99 3.81
C LEU A 94 1.37 9.30 2.35
N PRO A 95 1.72 10.56 2.03
CA PRO A 95 2.20 10.89 0.70
C PRO A 95 3.56 10.23 0.47
N SER A 96 3.74 9.68 -0.72
CA SER A 96 4.97 9.01 -1.13
C SER A 96 5.62 9.75 -2.29
N GLU A 97 6.94 9.67 -2.34
CA GLU A 97 7.76 10.23 -3.39
C GLU A 97 7.78 9.28 -4.59
N GLY A 98 7.81 9.85 -5.78
CA GLY A 98 7.70 9.08 -7.00
C GLY A 98 8.13 9.84 -8.24
N MET A 99 8.16 9.11 -9.34
CA MET A 99 8.38 9.61 -10.69
C MET A 99 7.03 9.74 -11.40
N LYS A 100 6.83 10.85 -12.08
CA LYS A 100 5.74 11.09 -13.02
C LYS A 100 6.28 10.91 -14.43
N MET A 101 5.61 10.09 -15.22
CA MET A 101 5.80 10.00 -16.66
C MET A 101 4.56 10.53 -17.35
N GLU A 102 4.74 11.51 -18.22
CA GLU A 102 3.70 12.07 -19.08
C GLU A 102 3.95 11.61 -20.50
N PHE A 103 2.93 11.03 -21.12
CA PHE A 103 2.96 10.55 -22.50
C PHE A 103 2.44 11.62 -23.45
N ILE A 104 2.82 11.53 -24.73
CA ILE A 104 2.47 12.52 -25.77
C ILE A 104 0.93 12.62 -25.95
N ASP A 105 0.19 11.56 -25.67
CA ASP A 105 -1.27 11.53 -25.69
C ASP A 105 -1.94 12.17 -24.45
N GLY A 106 -1.15 12.64 -23.50
CA GLY A 106 -1.61 13.22 -22.23
C GLY A 106 -1.86 12.19 -21.13
N ASP A 107 -1.61 10.89 -21.35
CA ASP A 107 -1.68 9.89 -20.29
C ASP A 107 -0.57 10.15 -19.26
N ILE A 108 -0.89 10.02 -17.98
CA ILE A 108 0.06 10.27 -16.88
C ILE A 108 0.17 9.01 -16.04
N LYS A 109 1.36 8.43 -16.00
CA LYS A 109 1.71 7.32 -15.12
C LYS A 109 2.57 7.81 -13.97
N ARG A 110 2.30 7.30 -12.77
CA ARG A 110 3.08 7.59 -11.57
C ARG A 110 3.68 6.32 -11.04
N ILE A 111 4.99 6.32 -10.83
CA ILE A 111 5.77 5.25 -10.20
C ILE A 111 6.21 5.77 -8.85
N PHE A 112 5.63 5.28 -7.76
CA PHE A 112 6.01 5.70 -6.42
C PHE A 112 7.04 4.75 -5.83
N ASP A 113 8.09 5.26 -5.18
CA ASP A 113 9.27 4.44 -4.83
C ASP A 113 8.93 3.23 -3.94
N SER A 114 7.86 3.35 -3.17
CA SER A 114 7.37 2.35 -2.22
C SER A 114 6.30 1.41 -2.82
N PHE A 115 5.97 1.51 -4.10
CA PHE A 115 4.76 0.93 -4.69
C PHE A 115 5.00 0.29 -6.06
N TYR A 116 5.82 -0.73 -6.09
CA TYR A 116 5.88 -1.61 -7.25
C TYR A 116 6.19 -3.03 -6.77
N THR A 117 5.44 -3.98 -7.34
CA THR A 117 5.44 -5.40 -6.93
C THR A 117 6.84 -6.02 -7.07
N ASN A 118 7.64 -5.51 -8.01
CA ASN A 118 9.00 -5.94 -8.32
C ASN A 118 10.08 -4.93 -7.89
N SER A 119 9.83 -4.10 -6.87
CA SER A 119 10.79 -3.13 -6.31
C SER A 119 12.16 -3.70 -5.99
N HIS A 120 12.20 -4.90 -5.43
CA HIS A 120 13.44 -5.58 -5.09
C HIS A 120 14.29 -5.92 -6.33
N LEU A 121 13.67 -6.26 -7.47
CA LEU A 121 14.38 -6.57 -8.71
C LEU A 121 14.95 -5.30 -9.34
N LEU A 122 14.15 -4.24 -9.42
CA LEU A 122 14.58 -2.97 -10.02
C LEU A 122 15.72 -2.30 -9.23
N LYS A 123 15.76 -2.49 -7.90
CA LYS A 123 16.83 -1.98 -7.04
C LYS A 123 18.15 -2.76 -7.14
N GLN A 124 18.14 -3.98 -7.70
CA GLN A 124 19.36 -4.77 -7.91
C GLN A 124 20.00 -4.53 -9.28
N SER A 125 19.24 -3.98 -10.23
CA SER A 125 19.67 -3.72 -11.61
C SER A 125 20.29 -2.33 -11.84
N ILE A 126 20.46 -1.55 -10.77
CA ILE A 126 21.12 -0.22 -10.76
C ILE A 126 22.36 -0.34 -9.88
#